data_AF-A0A0B6X6U3-F1
#
_entry.id   AF-A0A0B6X6U3-F1
#
_cell.length_a   1.000
_cell.length_b   1.000
_cell.length_c   1.000
_cell.angle_alpha   90.00
_cell.angle_beta   90.00
_cell.angle_gamma   90.00
#
_symmetry.space_group_name_H-M   'P 1'
#
loop_
_entity.id
_entity.type
_entity.pdbx_description
1 polymer ?
#
loop_
_entity_poly.entity_id
_entity_poly.type
_entity_poly.pdbx_seq_one_letter_code
_entity_poly.pdbx_strand_id
1 'polypeptide(L)'
;MVTFNEWFIMAFSIALVLIVPGPTNTLLLSAGLQQGLSKSLILVIAEAIGYTVAIAIWGFFLLSLTQTLPWMYQLVKLLSATYVLWLAFKLWMYSLKMDYFTDNEVNLINIFAHKGTNFVDVMVATFLNPKALLFVSTFIPISAFKSVNTFFPMLGVFLIILVPIGTLWISFGSLIHSYKYLRRFTAIFLRISSVILILFSFSLTYSGIAKAESSLVLYNWQSYTSPEMLQKFKKEHNISITLLEYKSNEEALESIQLGKIDADLAVVADNFLLHWINAGLLQPIDAQSMTNFKNITPRWRTSPADPQRTYGIPWSWGIVGTVVHTDVYDGDINTWKVVLEPPTSLFGTINVGSDMNDLIYAAIRYHGGKICDSNPKLLEKVKKTLLEAKKHWAAMEYGSVNMMASGKFKAGIDWNGAALRQRRINSHIQFGLPREGVLIFSDNLVILKKSKNYENARLFLNFIMQPENAALNSAFHGYDSTIEGADKYLPLWMKNAPELKIPEHVLKNSDHSVMCSPFVQKEYLNIWQQLLKISY
;
A
#
# COMPACT_ATOMS: atom_id res chain seq x y z
N MET A 1 6.75 2.92 -10.02
CA MET A 1 7.94 3.11 -10.88
C MET A 1 8.98 2.08 -10.49
N VAL A 2 9.73 1.51 -11.44
CA VAL A 2 10.82 0.57 -11.15
C VAL A 2 11.97 1.36 -10.51
N THR A 3 12.44 0.92 -9.34
CA THR A 3 13.50 1.62 -8.58
C THR A 3 14.88 1.41 -9.21
N PHE A 4 15.84 2.31 -8.93
CA PHE A 4 17.22 2.15 -9.40
C PHE A 4 17.83 0.81 -8.97
N ASN A 5 17.53 0.36 -7.74
CA ASN A 5 18.01 -0.92 -7.22
C ASN A 5 17.47 -2.11 -8.03
N GLU A 6 16.19 -2.07 -8.41
CA GLU A 6 15.59 -3.11 -9.25
C GLU A 6 16.24 -3.18 -10.65
N TRP A 7 16.52 -2.03 -11.27
CA TRP A 7 17.25 -1.96 -12.55
C TRP A 7 18.66 -2.55 -12.45
N PHE A 8 19.39 -2.21 -11.37
CA PHE A 8 20.74 -2.71 -11.14
C PHE A 8 20.76 -4.23 -10.93
N ILE A 9 19.88 -4.76 -10.06
CA ILE A 9 19.76 -6.20 -9.80
C ILE A 9 19.40 -6.95 -11.08
N MET A 10 18.46 -6.42 -11.87
CA MET A 10 18.08 -7.00 -13.16
C MET A 10 19.28 -7.05 -14.12
N ALA A 11 19.97 -5.92 -14.33
CA ALA A 11 21.11 -5.83 -15.23
C ALA A 11 22.24 -6.81 -14.83
N PHE A 12 22.60 -6.82 -13.56
CA PHE A 12 23.63 -7.72 -13.03
C PHE A 12 23.26 -9.20 -13.22
N SER A 13 21.99 -9.54 -12.95
CA SER A 13 21.52 -10.92 -13.08
C SER A 13 21.45 -11.39 -14.53
N ILE A 14 21.03 -10.52 -15.45
CA ILE A 14 21.05 -10.77 -16.89
C ILE A 14 22.48 -11.06 -17.35
N ALA A 15 23.46 -10.23 -16.93
CA ALA A 15 24.86 -10.42 -17.28
C ALA A 15 25.41 -11.78 -16.79
N LEU A 16 25.09 -12.15 -15.54
CA LEU A 16 25.49 -13.44 -14.95
C LEU A 16 24.94 -14.65 -15.73
N VAL A 17 23.72 -14.58 -16.26
CA VAL A 17 23.15 -15.71 -17.02
C VAL A 17 23.59 -15.71 -18.48
N LEU A 18 23.82 -14.56 -19.08
CA LEU A 18 24.33 -14.46 -20.45
C LEU A 18 25.78 -14.94 -20.55
N ILE A 19 26.63 -14.66 -19.55
CA ILE A 19 28.03 -15.11 -19.57
C ILE A 19 28.18 -16.62 -19.43
N VAL A 20 27.18 -17.31 -18.90
CA VAL A 20 27.21 -18.77 -18.71
C VAL A 20 27.11 -19.50 -20.05
N PRO A 21 27.93 -20.53 -20.34
CA PRO A 21 27.84 -21.25 -21.61
C PRO A 21 26.47 -21.93 -21.80
N GLY A 22 25.92 -21.83 -23.01
CA GLY A 22 24.65 -22.40 -23.43
C GLY A 22 24.61 -22.58 -24.96
N PRO A 23 23.50 -23.07 -25.54
CA PRO A 23 23.45 -23.40 -26.97
C PRO A 23 23.90 -22.24 -27.88
N THR A 24 23.37 -21.03 -27.64
CA THR A 24 23.76 -19.82 -28.38
C THR A 24 25.25 -19.48 -28.20
N ASN A 25 25.73 -19.42 -26.96
CA ASN A 25 27.12 -19.07 -26.65
C ASN A 25 28.11 -20.06 -27.25
N THR A 26 27.78 -21.35 -27.27
CA THR A 26 28.60 -22.39 -27.92
C THR A 26 28.65 -22.20 -29.43
N LEU A 27 27.54 -21.78 -30.06
CA LEU A 27 27.53 -21.45 -31.49
C LEU A 27 28.38 -20.20 -31.78
N LEU A 28 28.30 -19.17 -30.94
CA LEU A 28 29.13 -17.95 -31.06
C LEU A 28 30.62 -18.27 -30.88
N LEU A 29 30.96 -19.09 -29.88
CA LEU A 29 32.31 -19.61 -29.67
C LEU A 29 32.79 -20.40 -30.89
N SER A 30 31.96 -21.30 -31.42
CA SER A 30 32.27 -22.12 -32.59
C SER A 30 32.48 -21.26 -33.85
N ALA A 31 31.64 -20.25 -34.06
CA ALA A 31 31.80 -19.31 -35.16
C ALA A 31 33.14 -18.56 -35.05
N GLY A 32 33.48 -18.06 -33.85
CA GLY A 32 34.78 -17.44 -33.58
C GLY A 32 35.97 -18.37 -33.88
N LEU A 33 35.86 -19.65 -33.51
CA LEU A 33 36.87 -20.69 -33.78
C LEU A 33 37.01 -21.00 -35.28
N GLN A 34 35.92 -20.98 -36.04
CA GLN A 34 35.87 -21.41 -37.45
C GLN A 34 36.16 -20.26 -38.43
N GLN A 35 35.65 -19.07 -38.15
CA GLN A 35 35.57 -17.97 -39.11
C GLN A 35 36.30 -16.70 -38.62
N GLY A 36 36.78 -16.70 -37.38
CA GLY A 36 37.44 -15.56 -36.73
C GLY A 36 36.46 -14.48 -36.25
N LEU A 37 37.00 -13.47 -35.56
CA LEU A 37 36.21 -12.42 -34.90
C LEU A 37 35.35 -11.61 -35.88
N SER A 38 35.96 -10.97 -36.87
CA SER A 38 35.27 -10.00 -37.76
C SER A 38 34.06 -10.60 -38.48
N LYS A 39 34.19 -11.79 -39.07
CA LYS A 39 33.10 -12.46 -39.79
C LYS A 39 31.97 -12.92 -38.87
N SER A 40 32.28 -13.19 -37.60
CA SER A 40 31.32 -13.74 -36.63
C SER A 40 30.53 -12.67 -35.89
N LEU A 41 30.97 -11.41 -35.87
CA LEU A 41 30.29 -10.33 -35.13
C LEU A 41 28.84 -10.12 -35.55
N ILE A 42 28.50 -10.38 -36.82
CA ILE A 42 27.12 -10.30 -37.32
C ILE A 42 26.17 -11.28 -36.61
N LEU A 43 26.70 -12.38 -36.04
CA LEU A 43 25.91 -13.37 -35.31
C LEU A 43 25.42 -12.84 -33.95
N VAL A 44 26.05 -11.80 -33.40
CA VAL A 44 25.54 -11.11 -32.20
C VAL A 44 24.20 -10.43 -32.49
N ILE A 45 24.00 -9.94 -33.72
CA ILE A 45 22.71 -9.41 -34.16
C ILE A 45 21.66 -10.53 -34.23
N ALA A 46 22.04 -11.72 -34.72
CA ALA A 46 21.15 -12.88 -34.74
C ALA A 46 20.71 -13.29 -33.32
N GLU A 47 21.64 -13.30 -32.37
CA GLU A 47 21.35 -13.54 -30.95
C GLU A 47 20.41 -12.46 -30.38
N ALA A 48 20.70 -11.18 -30.64
CA ALA A 48 19.87 -10.06 -30.18
C ALA A 48 18.42 -10.17 -30.67
N ILE A 49 18.21 -10.52 -31.95
CA ILE A 49 16.88 -10.73 -32.53
C ILE A 49 16.20 -11.92 -31.84
N GLY A 50 16.89 -13.06 -31.73
CA GLY A 50 16.36 -14.27 -31.12
C GLY A 50 15.85 -14.04 -29.69
N TYR A 51 16.66 -13.38 -28.85
CA TYR A 51 16.25 -13.06 -27.48
C TYR A 51 15.16 -11.99 -27.42
N THR A 52 15.20 -10.97 -28.28
CA THR A 52 14.15 -9.94 -28.31
C THR A 52 12.78 -10.55 -28.56
N VAL A 53 12.67 -11.42 -29.56
CA VAL A 53 11.42 -12.11 -29.88
C VAL A 53 11.00 -13.06 -28.76
N ALA A 54 11.94 -13.87 -28.24
CA ALA A 54 11.62 -14.82 -27.18
C ALA A 54 11.19 -14.14 -25.86
N ILE A 55 11.86 -13.06 -25.45
CA ILE A 55 11.52 -12.27 -24.26
C ILE A 55 10.14 -11.62 -24.42
N ALA A 56 9.83 -11.09 -25.61
CA ALA A 56 8.51 -10.54 -25.87
C ALA A 56 7.42 -11.61 -25.74
N ILE A 57 7.55 -12.74 -26.45
CA ILE A 57 6.55 -13.82 -26.44
C ILE A 57 6.34 -14.36 -25.03
N TRP A 58 7.41 -14.77 -24.35
CA TRP A 58 7.30 -15.34 -23.00
C TRP A 58 6.82 -14.29 -21.99
N GLY A 59 7.23 -13.03 -22.14
CA GLY A 59 6.86 -11.94 -21.25
C GLY A 59 5.38 -11.60 -21.28
N PHE A 60 4.85 -11.38 -22.47
CA PHE A 60 3.42 -11.10 -22.62
C PHE A 60 2.57 -12.34 -22.27
N PHE A 61 3.05 -13.54 -22.59
CA PHE A 61 2.39 -14.78 -22.17
C PHE A 61 2.31 -14.91 -20.65
N LEU A 62 3.44 -14.78 -19.94
CA LEU A 62 3.46 -14.88 -18.47
C LEU A 62 2.69 -13.74 -17.81
N LEU A 63 2.71 -12.53 -18.36
CA LEU A 63 1.89 -11.42 -17.86
C LEU A 63 0.40 -11.76 -17.92
N SER A 64 -0.08 -12.30 -19.04
CA SER A 64 -1.47 -12.73 -19.17
C SER A 64 -1.81 -13.86 -18.19
N LEU A 65 -0.89 -14.81 -18.04
CA LEU A 65 -1.06 -15.99 -17.19
C LEU A 65 -1.08 -15.66 -15.69
N THR A 66 -0.26 -14.71 -15.25
CA THR A 66 -0.22 -14.27 -13.84
C THR A 66 -1.49 -13.59 -13.36
N GLN A 67 -2.29 -13.04 -14.29
CA GLN A 67 -3.58 -12.45 -13.94
C GLN A 67 -4.64 -13.52 -13.64
N THR A 68 -4.49 -14.73 -14.18
CA THR A 68 -5.48 -15.81 -14.03
C THR A 68 -5.00 -16.89 -13.04
N LEU A 69 -3.71 -17.23 -13.06
CA LEU A 69 -3.12 -18.29 -12.25
C LEU A 69 -1.79 -17.82 -11.64
N PRO A 70 -1.81 -17.01 -10.56
CA PRO A 70 -0.61 -16.43 -9.95
C PRO A 70 0.44 -17.49 -9.52
N TRP A 71 -0.01 -18.68 -9.12
CA TRP A 71 0.85 -19.79 -8.71
C TRP A 71 1.75 -20.31 -9.84
N MET A 72 1.32 -20.16 -11.10
CA MET A 72 2.09 -20.64 -12.25
C MET A 72 3.40 -19.88 -12.42
N TYR A 73 3.45 -18.61 -12.04
CA TYR A 73 4.68 -17.82 -12.11
C TYR A 73 5.77 -18.42 -11.21
N GLN A 74 5.38 -18.82 -9.99
CA GLN A 74 6.29 -19.50 -9.07
C GLN A 74 6.70 -20.89 -9.58
N LEU A 75 5.77 -21.63 -10.19
CA LEU A 75 6.10 -22.91 -10.81
C LEU A 75 7.14 -22.74 -11.94
N VAL A 76 6.95 -21.77 -12.84
CA VAL A 76 7.90 -21.49 -13.94
C VAL A 76 9.27 -21.10 -13.38
N LYS A 77 9.31 -20.34 -12.29
CA LYS A 77 10.55 -19.99 -11.59
C LYS A 77 11.25 -21.22 -10.99
N LEU A 78 10.51 -22.15 -10.38
CA LEU A 78 11.06 -23.40 -9.87
C LEU A 78 11.58 -24.31 -10.99
N LEU A 79 10.83 -24.42 -12.10
CA LEU A 79 11.28 -25.16 -13.29
C LEU A 79 12.55 -24.55 -13.90
N SER A 80 12.65 -23.22 -13.92
CA SER A 80 13.84 -22.49 -14.35
C SER A 80 15.04 -22.79 -13.44
N ALA A 81 14.82 -22.94 -12.13
CA ALA A 81 15.88 -23.30 -11.18
C ALA A 81 16.43 -24.69 -11.49
N THR A 82 15.52 -25.66 -11.67
CA THR A 82 15.89 -27.04 -12.04
C THR A 82 16.66 -27.08 -13.35
N TYR A 83 16.25 -26.29 -14.35
CA TYR A 83 16.95 -26.18 -15.62
C TYR A 83 18.37 -25.63 -15.45
N VAL A 84 18.55 -24.58 -14.63
CA VAL A 84 19.89 -24.04 -14.36
C VAL A 84 20.78 -25.05 -13.66
N LEU A 85 20.25 -25.78 -12.68
CA LEU A 85 20.99 -26.82 -11.98
C LEU A 85 21.45 -27.92 -12.94
N TRP A 86 20.56 -28.33 -13.86
CA TRP A 86 20.90 -29.27 -14.92
C TRP A 86 21.99 -28.74 -15.86
N LEU A 87 21.91 -27.45 -16.24
CA LEU A 87 22.94 -26.80 -17.06
C LEU A 87 24.30 -26.77 -16.34
N ALA A 88 24.31 -26.48 -15.04
CA ALA A 88 25.51 -26.51 -14.21
C ALA A 88 26.16 -27.90 -14.23
N PHE A 89 25.37 -28.94 -13.96
CA PHE A 89 25.84 -30.32 -14.04
C PHE A 89 26.41 -30.67 -15.41
N LYS A 90 25.70 -30.31 -16.50
CA LYS A 90 26.16 -30.54 -17.87
C LYS A 90 27.48 -29.83 -18.16
N LEU A 91 27.65 -28.59 -17.68
CA LEU A 91 28.88 -27.81 -17.83
C LEU A 91 30.06 -28.43 -17.07
N TRP A 92 29.81 -28.89 -15.84
CA TRP A 92 30.80 -29.62 -15.07
C TRP A 92 31.27 -30.87 -15.83
N MET A 93 30.33 -31.68 -16.33
CA MET A 93 30.64 -32.88 -17.11
C MET A 93 31.40 -32.56 -18.40
N TYR A 94 31.10 -31.43 -19.05
CA TYR A 94 31.82 -30.99 -20.24
C TYR A 94 33.26 -30.54 -19.92
N SER A 95 33.47 -29.93 -18.75
CA SER A 95 34.82 -29.56 -18.30
C SER A 95 35.74 -30.77 -18.17
N LEU A 96 35.22 -31.89 -17.65
CA LEU A 96 35.96 -33.15 -17.52
C LEU A 96 36.34 -33.74 -18.88
N LYS A 97 35.46 -33.62 -19.89
CA LYS A 97 35.77 -34.02 -21.27
C LYS A 97 36.84 -33.13 -21.88
N MET A 98 36.84 -31.83 -21.56
CA MET A 98 37.86 -30.90 -22.07
C MET A 98 39.26 -31.17 -21.50
N ASP A 99 39.37 -31.60 -20.24
CA ASP A 99 40.65 -32.07 -19.70
C ASP A 99 41.19 -33.26 -20.51
N TYR A 100 40.32 -34.26 -20.76
CA TYR A 100 40.67 -35.42 -21.59
C TYR A 100 41.13 -35.05 -23.01
N PHE A 101 40.46 -34.11 -23.67
CA PHE A 101 40.85 -33.67 -25.02
C PHE A 101 42.15 -32.86 -25.04
N THR A 102 42.39 -32.09 -23.98
CA THR A 102 43.61 -31.27 -23.85
C THR A 102 44.83 -32.12 -23.60
N ASP A 103 44.69 -33.19 -22.82
CA ASP A 103 45.79 -34.13 -22.52
C ASP A 103 46.14 -35.05 -23.70
N ASN A 104 45.18 -35.31 -24.61
CA ASN A 104 45.36 -36.18 -25.78
C ASN A 104 45.56 -35.44 -27.12
N GLU A 105 45.85 -34.13 -27.10
CA GLU A 105 46.06 -33.27 -28.27
C GLU A 105 44.98 -33.36 -29.39
N VAL A 106 43.73 -33.64 -29.03
CA VAL A 106 42.66 -33.81 -30.02
C VAL A 106 42.33 -32.47 -30.71
N ASN A 107 42.12 -32.50 -32.02
CA ASN A 107 41.77 -31.30 -32.79
C ASN A 107 40.36 -30.80 -32.43
N LEU A 108 40.27 -29.80 -31.56
CA LEU A 108 39.02 -29.16 -31.13
C LEU A 108 38.14 -28.68 -32.28
N ILE A 109 38.71 -28.34 -33.43
CA ILE A 109 37.94 -27.95 -34.61
C ILE A 109 37.01 -29.10 -35.03
N ASN A 110 37.47 -30.34 -35.02
CA ASN A 110 36.63 -31.50 -35.40
C ASN A 110 35.55 -31.83 -34.37
N ILE A 111 35.71 -31.36 -33.12
CA ILE A 111 34.75 -31.57 -32.03
C ILE A 111 33.60 -30.54 -32.11
N PHE A 112 33.91 -29.32 -32.54
CA PHE A 112 32.93 -28.24 -32.71
C PHE A 112 32.43 -28.08 -34.16
N ALA A 113 33.10 -28.69 -35.15
CA ALA A 113 32.73 -28.63 -36.57
C ALA A 113 31.66 -29.66 -36.93
N HIS A 114 30.41 -29.35 -36.57
CA HIS A 114 29.26 -29.89 -37.27
C HIS A 114 28.55 -28.76 -38.00
N LYS A 115 28.86 -28.63 -39.30
CA LYS A 115 28.35 -27.62 -40.23
C LYS A 115 28.77 -26.17 -39.86
N GLY A 116 29.01 -25.33 -40.85
CA GLY A 116 29.37 -23.92 -40.60
C GLY A 116 28.22 -23.20 -39.91
N THR A 117 28.48 -22.55 -38.78
CA THR A 117 27.46 -21.80 -38.02
C THR A 117 27.01 -20.57 -38.82
N ASN A 118 25.73 -20.51 -39.16
CA ASN A 118 25.15 -19.39 -39.92
C ASN A 118 24.21 -18.52 -39.05
N PHE A 119 23.75 -17.40 -39.61
CA PHE A 119 22.88 -16.43 -38.92
C PHE A 119 21.56 -17.04 -38.42
N VAL A 120 20.92 -17.87 -39.23
CA VAL A 120 19.63 -18.49 -38.91
C VAL A 120 19.80 -19.50 -37.77
N ASP A 121 20.88 -20.28 -37.78
CA ASP A 121 21.16 -21.25 -36.72
C ASP A 121 21.25 -20.55 -35.36
N VAL A 122 22.01 -19.45 -35.28
CA VAL A 122 22.15 -18.67 -34.04
C VAL A 122 20.82 -18.05 -33.62
N MET A 123 20.08 -17.46 -34.56
CA MET A 123 18.79 -16.84 -34.26
C MET A 123 17.78 -17.86 -33.72
N VAL A 124 17.61 -19.01 -34.38
CA VAL A 124 16.67 -20.06 -33.99
C VAL A 124 17.11 -20.72 -32.67
N ALA A 125 18.40 -21.02 -32.52
CA ALA A 125 18.94 -21.57 -31.28
C ALA A 125 18.72 -20.62 -30.10
N THR A 126 18.80 -19.31 -30.33
CA THR A 126 18.55 -18.28 -29.31
C THR A 126 17.07 -18.11 -29.00
N PHE A 127 16.22 -18.12 -30.03
CA PHE A 127 14.78 -18.05 -29.87
C PHE A 127 14.24 -19.23 -29.05
N LEU A 128 14.71 -20.44 -29.33
CA LEU A 128 14.36 -21.66 -28.60
C LEU A 128 15.16 -21.84 -27.31
N ASN A 129 16.03 -20.89 -26.96
CA ASN A 129 16.86 -21.00 -25.78
C ASN A 129 16.00 -20.84 -24.52
N PRO A 130 15.91 -21.85 -23.64
CA PRO A 130 15.14 -21.76 -22.40
C PRO A 130 15.66 -20.68 -21.44
N LYS A 131 16.87 -20.13 -21.66
CA LYS A 131 17.33 -18.93 -20.95
C LYS A 131 16.41 -17.73 -21.17
N ALA A 132 15.75 -17.62 -22.32
CA ALA A 132 14.77 -16.56 -22.57
C ALA A 132 13.63 -16.60 -21.56
N LEU A 133 13.10 -17.79 -21.30
CA LEU A 133 12.07 -17.99 -20.29
C LEU A 133 12.58 -17.63 -18.89
N LEU A 134 13.82 -17.99 -18.58
CA LEU A 134 14.45 -17.67 -17.30
C LEU A 134 14.63 -16.15 -17.11
N PHE A 135 15.01 -15.40 -18.16
CA PHE A 135 15.09 -13.94 -18.10
C PHE A 135 13.75 -13.34 -17.72
N VAL A 136 12.69 -13.78 -18.40
CA VAL A 136 11.34 -13.26 -18.20
C VAL A 136 10.73 -13.68 -16.86
N SER A 137 10.91 -14.93 -16.45
CA SER A 137 10.27 -15.47 -15.24
C SER A 137 10.97 -15.03 -13.95
N THR A 138 12.19 -14.50 -14.05
CA THR A 138 13.03 -14.27 -12.87
C THR A 138 13.56 -12.86 -12.77
N PHE A 139 14.16 -12.33 -13.83
CA PHE A 139 14.97 -11.12 -13.74
C PHE A 139 14.25 -9.91 -14.25
N ILE A 140 13.48 -10.08 -15.31
CA ILE A 140 12.69 -9.01 -15.88
C ILE A 140 11.41 -8.90 -15.04
N PRO A 141 11.17 -7.76 -14.37
CA PRO A 141 9.97 -7.60 -13.57
C PRO A 141 8.75 -7.65 -14.48
N ILE A 142 7.72 -8.40 -14.09
CA ILE A 142 6.52 -8.58 -14.92
C ILE A 142 5.81 -7.26 -15.24
N SER A 143 6.00 -6.25 -14.39
CA SER A 143 5.53 -4.87 -14.59
C SER A 143 6.14 -4.20 -15.83
N ALA A 144 7.35 -4.60 -16.26
CA ALA A 144 7.98 -4.08 -17.48
C ALA A 144 7.13 -4.35 -18.73
N PHE A 145 6.36 -5.43 -18.73
CA PHE A 145 5.49 -5.82 -19.84
C PHE A 145 4.11 -5.16 -19.80
N LYS A 146 3.78 -4.36 -18.77
CA LYS A 146 2.48 -3.66 -18.67
C LYS A 146 2.41 -2.40 -19.52
N SER A 147 3.55 -1.82 -19.89
CA SER A 147 3.62 -0.57 -20.63
C SER A 147 4.76 -0.57 -21.64
N VAL A 148 4.49 0.02 -22.80
CA VAL A 148 5.49 0.23 -23.86
C VAL A 148 6.66 1.10 -23.36
N ASN A 149 6.36 2.06 -22.48
CA ASN A 149 7.34 2.98 -21.90
C ASN A 149 8.29 2.31 -20.91
N THR A 150 7.95 1.13 -20.39
CA THR A 150 8.83 0.33 -19.53
C THR A 150 9.47 -0.83 -20.28
N PHE A 151 8.77 -1.39 -21.26
CA PHE A 151 9.23 -2.52 -22.06
C PHE A 151 10.47 -2.18 -22.90
N PHE A 152 10.42 -1.09 -23.66
CA PHE A 152 11.54 -0.73 -24.55
C PHE A 152 12.83 -0.34 -23.80
N PRO A 153 12.78 0.45 -22.72
CA PRO A 153 13.98 0.68 -21.89
C PRO A 153 14.55 -0.60 -21.30
N MET A 154 13.68 -1.53 -20.86
CA MET A 154 14.10 -2.84 -20.34
C MET A 154 14.83 -3.65 -21.42
N LEU A 155 14.26 -3.72 -22.61
CA LEU A 155 14.89 -4.37 -23.74
C LEU A 155 16.21 -3.70 -24.13
N GLY A 156 16.28 -2.37 -24.06
CA GLY A 156 17.51 -1.61 -24.28
C GLY A 156 18.63 -2.00 -23.31
N VAL A 157 18.34 -2.08 -22.01
CA VAL A 157 19.31 -2.54 -20.99
C VAL A 157 19.76 -3.97 -21.29
N PHE A 158 18.83 -4.87 -21.61
CA PHE A 158 19.15 -6.25 -21.97
C PHE A 158 20.12 -6.31 -23.16
N LEU A 159 19.85 -5.55 -24.23
CA LEU A 159 20.70 -5.51 -25.43
C LEU A 159 22.08 -4.89 -25.18
N ILE A 160 22.16 -3.85 -24.35
CA ILE A 160 23.43 -3.23 -23.94
C ILE A 160 24.34 -4.24 -23.23
N ILE A 161 23.77 -5.18 -22.48
CA ILE A 161 24.52 -6.23 -21.78
C ILE A 161 24.85 -7.41 -22.71
N LEU A 162 23.92 -7.78 -23.59
CA LEU A 162 24.07 -8.89 -24.52
C LEU A 162 25.21 -8.68 -25.50
N VAL A 163 25.31 -7.50 -26.12
CA VAL A 163 26.28 -7.25 -27.20
C VAL A 163 27.74 -7.45 -26.74
N PRO A 164 28.20 -6.89 -25.59
CA PRO A 164 29.53 -7.16 -25.06
C PRO A 164 29.78 -8.65 -24.75
N ILE A 165 28.79 -9.36 -24.19
CA ILE A 165 28.94 -10.76 -23.81
C ILE A 165 28.99 -11.68 -25.05
N GLY A 166 28.11 -11.47 -26.03
CA GLY A 166 28.15 -12.21 -27.30
C GLY A 166 29.47 -12.00 -28.03
N THR A 167 29.97 -10.76 -28.05
CA THR A 167 31.29 -10.40 -28.59
C THR A 167 32.44 -11.08 -27.83
N LEU A 168 32.33 -11.17 -26.50
CA LEU A 168 33.30 -11.88 -25.66
C LEU A 168 33.36 -13.36 -26.01
N TRP A 169 32.22 -14.03 -26.23
CA TRP A 169 32.17 -15.44 -26.62
C TRP A 169 32.83 -15.71 -27.98
N ILE A 170 32.57 -14.87 -28.98
CA ILE A 170 33.23 -14.94 -30.28
C ILE A 170 34.73 -14.72 -30.14
N SER A 171 35.12 -13.67 -29.40
CA SER A 171 36.53 -13.33 -29.16
C SER A 171 37.27 -14.47 -28.48
N PHE A 172 36.64 -15.09 -27.48
CA PHE A 172 37.20 -16.24 -26.78
C PHE A 172 37.43 -17.42 -27.74
N GLY A 173 36.46 -17.69 -28.63
CA GLY A 173 36.61 -18.72 -29.66
C GLY A 173 37.78 -18.42 -30.61
N SER A 174 37.86 -17.19 -31.11
CA SER A 174 38.96 -16.75 -31.98
C SER A 174 40.32 -16.82 -31.27
N LEU A 175 40.40 -16.54 -29.97
CA LEU A 175 41.64 -16.60 -29.19
C LEU A 175 42.09 -18.04 -28.93
N ILE A 176 41.18 -18.97 -28.67
CA ILE A 176 41.49 -20.41 -28.53
C ILE A 176 42.04 -20.97 -29.85
N HIS A 177 41.55 -20.46 -30.98
CA HIS A 177 42.12 -20.79 -32.30
C HIS A 177 43.57 -20.30 -32.43
N SER A 178 43.84 -19.05 -32.05
CA SER A 178 45.15 -18.42 -32.18
C SER A 178 46.20 -18.89 -31.16
N TYR A 179 45.80 -19.27 -29.94
CA TYR A 179 46.72 -19.61 -28.85
C TYR A 179 46.37 -20.94 -28.17
N LYS A 180 47.09 -22.01 -28.54
CA LYS A 180 46.88 -23.37 -27.99
C LYS A 180 47.00 -23.44 -26.45
N TYR A 181 47.82 -22.61 -25.81
CA TYR A 181 47.98 -22.57 -24.35
C TYR A 181 46.66 -22.24 -23.61
N LEU A 182 45.79 -21.40 -24.21
CA LEU A 182 44.50 -21.02 -23.61
C LEU A 182 43.52 -22.20 -23.47
N ARG A 183 43.76 -23.33 -24.17
CA ARG A 183 42.91 -24.52 -24.09
C ARG A 183 42.83 -25.08 -22.66
N ARG A 184 43.93 -25.05 -21.90
CA ARG A 184 43.96 -25.53 -20.50
C ARG A 184 43.08 -24.72 -19.54
N PHE A 185 42.81 -23.45 -19.85
CA PHE A 185 41.94 -22.61 -19.02
C PHE A 185 40.45 -22.80 -19.31
N THR A 186 40.10 -23.45 -20.42
CA THR A 186 38.69 -23.69 -20.79
C THR A 186 37.97 -24.58 -19.77
N ALA A 187 38.63 -25.64 -19.28
CA ALA A 187 38.07 -26.52 -18.25
C ALA A 187 37.86 -25.77 -16.93
N ILE A 188 38.83 -24.97 -16.49
CA ILE A 188 38.73 -24.14 -15.28
C ILE A 188 37.55 -23.16 -15.39
N PHE A 189 37.44 -22.47 -16.52
CA PHE A 189 36.34 -21.53 -16.79
C PHE A 189 34.96 -22.20 -16.72
N LEU A 190 34.81 -23.40 -17.30
CA LEU A 190 33.57 -24.17 -17.26
C LEU A 190 33.20 -24.62 -15.83
N ARG A 191 34.19 -25.00 -15.01
CA ARG A 191 33.99 -25.35 -13.59
C ARG A 191 33.53 -24.15 -12.77
N ILE A 192 34.20 -23.00 -12.93
CA ILE A 192 33.80 -21.75 -12.25
C ILE A 192 32.36 -21.37 -12.65
N SER A 193 32.04 -21.43 -13.94
CA SER A 193 30.69 -21.16 -14.45
C SER A 193 29.66 -22.10 -13.84
N SER A 194 29.97 -23.40 -13.70
CA SER A 194 29.11 -24.39 -13.06
C SER A 194 28.85 -24.08 -11.59
N VAL A 195 29.87 -23.71 -10.80
CA VAL A 195 29.70 -23.38 -9.38
C VAL A 195 28.80 -22.16 -9.20
N ILE A 196 29.00 -21.13 -10.03
CA ILE A 196 28.15 -19.92 -10.04
C ILE A 196 26.69 -20.30 -10.32
N LEU A 197 26.45 -21.18 -11.30
CA LEU A 197 25.09 -21.65 -11.60
C LEU A 197 24.45 -22.46 -10.48
N ILE A 198 25.21 -23.29 -9.77
CA ILE A 198 24.68 -24.05 -8.62
C ILE A 198 24.21 -23.08 -7.54
N LEU A 199 25.07 -22.14 -7.13
CA LEU A 199 24.72 -21.11 -6.14
C LEU A 199 23.50 -20.30 -6.57
N PHE A 200 23.45 -19.95 -7.86
CA PHE A 200 22.34 -19.22 -8.43
C PHE A 200 21.03 -20.03 -8.44
N SER A 201 21.08 -21.31 -8.82
CA SER A 201 19.92 -22.20 -8.77
C SER A 201 19.37 -22.34 -7.35
N PHE A 202 20.23 -22.44 -6.34
CA PHE A 202 19.79 -22.49 -4.94
C PHE A 202 19.09 -21.20 -4.51
N SER A 203 19.64 -20.04 -4.89
CA SER A 203 19.01 -18.74 -4.65
C SER A 203 17.63 -18.65 -5.33
N LEU A 204 17.53 -19.13 -6.57
CA LEU A 204 16.28 -19.13 -7.32
C LEU A 204 15.21 -20.00 -6.65
N THR A 205 15.58 -21.23 -6.26
CA THR A 205 14.71 -22.15 -5.52
C THR A 205 14.27 -21.54 -4.19
N TYR A 206 15.19 -20.95 -3.43
CA TYR A 206 14.85 -20.26 -2.17
C TYR A 206 13.81 -19.16 -2.39
N SER A 207 14.00 -18.33 -3.42
CA SER A 207 13.06 -17.25 -3.75
C SER A 207 11.71 -17.73 -4.33
N GLY A 208 11.65 -18.95 -4.86
CA GLY A 208 10.42 -19.55 -5.38
C GLY A 208 9.61 -20.30 -4.32
N ILE A 209 10.26 -20.72 -3.23
CA ILE A 209 9.64 -21.40 -2.08
C ILE A 209 9.33 -20.41 -0.95
N ALA A 210 10.10 -19.32 -0.84
CA ALA A 210 9.83 -18.26 0.13
C ALA A 210 8.45 -17.65 -0.14
N LYS A 211 7.53 -17.77 0.84
CA LYS A 211 6.29 -17.00 0.83
C LYS A 211 6.66 -15.53 0.85
N ALA A 212 6.27 -14.78 -0.18
CA ALA A 212 6.32 -13.33 -0.13
C ALA A 212 5.62 -12.87 1.15
N GLU A 213 6.27 -11.99 1.92
CA GLU A 213 5.61 -11.33 3.05
C GLU A 213 4.36 -10.65 2.49
N SER A 214 3.20 -11.14 2.90
CA SER A 214 1.94 -10.58 2.46
C SER A 214 1.80 -9.21 3.11
N SER A 215 1.38 -8.21 2.35
CA SER A 215 1.23 -6.85 2.86
C SER A 215 -0.15 -6.30 2.51
N LEU A 216 -0.73 -5.54 3.43
CA LEU A 216 -1.93 -4.74 3.21
C LEU A 216 -1.56 -3.26 3.22
N VAL A 217 -2.33 -2.46 2.49
CA VAL A 217 -2.30 -1.00 2.63
C VAL A 217 -3.60 -0.54 3.27
N LEU A 218 -3.50 0.11 4.43
CA LEU A 218 -4.61 0.72 5.16
C LEU A 218 -4.55 2.24 5.01
N TYR A 219 -5.63 2.84 4.49
CA TYR A 219 -5.78 4.28 4.40
C TYR A 219 -6.71 4.79 5.51
N ASN A 220 -6.20 5.60 6.44
CA ASN A 220 -6.94 6.02 7.64
C ASN A 220 -6.66 7.48 8.02
N TRP A 221 -7.43 8.03 8.94
CA TRP A 221 -7.18 9.30 9.60
C TRP A 221 -5.82 9.33 10.31
N GLN A 222 -5.20 10.50 10.33
CA GLN A 222 -3.96 10.72 11.06
C GLN A 222 -4.09 10.38 12.56
N SER A 223 -3.12 9.64 13.11
CA SER A 223 -3.07 9.29 14.54
C SER A 223 -4.31 8.54 15.06
N TYR A 224 -4.90 7.68 14.22
CA TYR A 224 -6.12 6.92 14.52
C TYR A 224 -5.95 5.39 14.48
N THR A 225 -4.75 4.90 14.15
CA THR A 225 -4.43 3.46 14.12
C THR A 225 -3.29 3.15 15.09
N SER A 226 -3.50 2.21 16.02
CA SER A 226 -2.46 1.78 16.97
C SER A 226 -1.30 1.07 16.27
N PRO A 227 -0.05 1.56 16.37
CA PRO A 227 1.13 0.86 15.86
C PRO A 227 1.34 -0.50 16.54
N GLU A 228 1.01 -0.61 17.82
CA GLU A 228 1.10 -1.85 18.59
C GLU A 228 0.12 -2.90 18.07
N MET A 229 -1.12 -2.51 17.74
CA MET A 229 -2.11 -3.39 17.12
C MET A 229 -1.61 -3.90 15.76
N LEU A 230 -1.01 -3.03 14.93
CA LEU A 230 -0.44 -3.44 13.63
C LEU A 230 0.73 -4.41 13.80
N GLN A 231 1.59 -4.20 14.79
CA GLN A 231 2.68 -5.11 15.12
C GLN A 231 2.17 -6.47 15.60
N LYS A 232 1.12 -6.48 16.45
CA LYS A 232 0.46 -7.71 16.91
C LYS A 232 -0.12 -8.49 15.73
N PHE A 233 -0.83 -7.83 14.81
CA PHE A 233 -1.37 -8.45 13.61
C PHE A 233 -0.26 -9.08 12.74
N LYS A 234 0.84 -8.35 12.52
CA LYS A 234 2.00 -8.89 11.78
C LYS A 234 2.58 -10.12 12.46
N LYS A 235 2.70 -10.12 13.79
CA LYS A 235 3.21 -11.26 14.55
C LYS A 235 2.32 -12.49 14.44
N GLU A 236 1.00 -12.32 14.48
CA GLU A 236 0.04 -13.44 14.46
C GLU A 236 -0.18 -14.02 13.05
N HIS A 237 -0.15 -13.18 12.02
CA HIS A 237 -0.54 -13.57 10.67
C HIS A 237 0.58 -13.51 9.64
N ASN A 238 1.77 -13.01 10.01
CA ASN A 238 2.89 -12.74 9.10
C ASN A 238 2.47 -11.86 7.90
N ILE A 239 1.58 -10.89 8.17
CA ILE A 239 1.09 -9.89 7.20
C ILE A 239 1.46 -8.51 7.72
N SER A 240 2.24 -7.74 6.94
CA SER A 240 2.54 -6.35 7.27
C SER A 240 1.40 -5.42 6.82
N ILE A 241 1.19 -4.32 7.53
CA ILE A 241 0.24 -3.28 7.11
C ILE A 241 0.99 -1.96 6.96
N THR A 242 0.97 -1.41 5.76
CA THR A 242 1.42 -0.04 5.48
C THR A 242 0.27 0.91 5.73
N LEU A 243 0.47 1.87 6.65
CA LEU A 243 -0.51 2.90 6.96
C LEU A 243 -0.26 4.13 6.06
N LEU A 244 -1.30 4.57 5.37
CA LEU A 244 -1.38 5.86 4.70
C LEU A 244 -2.39 6.72 5.45
N GLU A 245 -2.08 8.00 5.64
CA GLU A 245 -2.89 8.91 6.45
C GLU A 245 -3.56 10.01 5.61
N TYR A 246 -4.76 10.44 6.00
CA TYR A 246 -5.47 11.60 5.45
C TYR A 246 -6.06 12.48 6.54
N LYS A 247 -6.57 13.67 6.15
CA LYS A 247 -7.05 14.71 7.08
C LYS A 247 -8.52 15.08 6.93
N SER A 248 -9.16 14.74 5.82
CA SER A 248 -10.60 14.94 5.64
C SER A 248 -11.28 13.81 4.86
N ASN A 249 -12.60 13.71 5.03
CA ASN A 249 -13.42 12.75 4.30
C ASN A 249 -13.37 12.98 2.78
N GLU A 250 -13.36 14.24 2.35
CA GLU A 250 -13.30 14.66 0.95
C GLU A 250 -11.96 14.27 0.32
N GLU A 251 -10.85 14.53 1.01
CA GLU A 251 -9.51 14.14 0.56
C GLU A 251 -9.44 12.62 0.34
N ALA A 252 -9.96 11.85 1.30
CA ALA A 252 -9.92 10.40 1.25
C ALA A 252 -10.74 9.86 0.07
N LEU A 253 -11.98 10.34 -0.09
CA LEU A 253 -12.89 9.93 -1.16
C LEU A 253 -12.31 10.30 -2.53
N GLU A 254 -11.87 11.54 -2.73
CA GLU A 254 -11.30 12.02 -3.99
C GLU A 254 -10.05 11.21 -4.37
N SER A 255 -9.16 10.96 -3.40
CA SER A 255 -7.92 10.23 -3.62
C SER A 255 -8.13 8.79 -4.09
N ILE A 256 -9.13 8.10 -3.53
CA ILE A 256 -9.50 6.75 -3.97
C ILE A 256 -10.23 6.78 -5.31
N GLN A 257 -11.18 7.71 -5.51
CA GLN A 257 -11.92 7.83 -6.76
C GLN A 257 -11.01 8.08 -7.97
N LEU A 258 -10.04 9.00 -7.81
CA LEU A 258 -9.07 9.34 -8.86
C LEU A 258 -7.94 8.32 -8.98
N GLY A 259 -7.89 7.29 -8.13
CA GLY A 259 -6.84 6.28 -8.13
C GLY A 259 -5.45 6.83 -7.76
N LYS A 260 -5.40 7.93 -6.99
CA LYS A 260 -4.15 8.50 -6.45
C LYS A 260 -3.54 7.59 -5.37
N ILE A 261 -4.38 6.81 -4.69
CA ILE A 261 -4.00 5.87 -3.62
C ILE A 261 -4.40 4.45 -4.04
N ASP A 262 -3.44 3.52 -4.03
CA ASP A 262 -3.66 2.07 -4.21
C ASP A 262 -3.68 1.42 -2.81
N ALA A 263 -4.87 1.35 -2.21
CA ALA A 263 -5.09 0.79 -0.87
C ALA A 263 -5.98 -0.46 -0.91
N ASP A 264 -5.81 -1.34 0.09
CA ASP A 264 -6.68 -2.51 0.28
C ASP A 264 -7.87 -2.18 1.19
N LEU A 265 -7.60 -1.39 2.24
CA LEU A 265 -8.53 -1.04 3.30
C LEU A 265 -8.63 0.47 3.43
N ALA A 266 -9.80 0.96 3.82
CA ALA A 266 -9.99 2.33 4.26
C ALA A 266 -10.83 2.39 5.53
N VAL A 267 -10.61 3.39 6.36
CA VAL A 267 -11.58 3.78 7.38
C VAL A 267 -12.42 4.92 6.81
N VAL A 268 -13.73 4.88 7.01
CA VAL A 268 -14.69 5.82 6.40
C VAL A 268 -15.73 6.23 7.43
N ALA A 269 -15.94 7.54 7.59
CA ALA A 269 -17.00 8.05 8.46
C ALA A 269 -18.39 7.61 7.97
N ASP A 270 -19.28 7.27 8.90
CA ASP A 270 -20.60 6.70 8.56
C ASP A 270 -21.45 7.62 7.68
N ASN A 271 -21.39 8.94 7.93
CA ASN A 271 -22.05 9.96 7.12
C ASN A 271 -21.47 10.09 5.70
N PHE A 272 -20.28 9.57 5.44
CA PHE A 272 -19.68 9.51 4.10
C PHE A 272 -19.82 8.14 3.44
N LEU A 273 -20.11 7.08 4.19
CA LEU A 273 -20.09 5.70 3.69
C LEU A 273 -20.97 5.50 2.44
N LEU A 274 -22.15 6.14 2.40
CA LEU A 274 -23.05 6.03 1.25
C LEU A 274 -22.47 6.65 -0.03
N HIS A 275 -21.62 7.69 0.06
CA HIS A 275 -20.89 8.23 -1.10
C HIS A 275 -19.91 7.20 -1.68
N TRP A 276 -19.24 6.43 -0.82
CA TRP A 276 -18.30 5.37 -1.24
C TRP A 276 -19.04 4.19 -1.87
N ILE A 277 -20.18 3.80 -1.30
CA ILE A 277 -21.07 2.76 -1.84
C ILE A 277 -21.58 3.17 -3.23
N ASN A 278 -22.16 4.38 -3.35
CA ASN A 278 -22.73 4.89 -4.60
C ASN A 278 -21.66 5.08 -5.69
N ALA A 279 -20.44 5.44 -5.30
CA ALA A 279 -19.31 5.52 -6.23
C ALA A 279 -18.75 4.14 -6.63
N GLY A 280 -19.27 3.04 -6.09
CA GLY A 280 -18.84 1.68 -6.41
C GLY A 280 -17.41 1.38 -5.99
N LEU A 281 -16.92 2.05 -4.94
CA LEU A 281 -15.53 1.94 -4.49
C LEU A 281 -15.29 0.76 -3.54
N LEU A 282 -16.35 0.20 -2.98
CA LEU A 282 -16.30 -0.84 -1.96
C LEU A 282 -16.71 -2.20 -2.54
N GLN A 283 -16.23 -3.27 -1.92
CA GLN A 283 -16.69 -4.63 -2.21
C GLN A 283 -17.35 -5.25 -0.96
N PRO A 284 -18.36 -6.12 -1.13
CA PRO A 284 -18.98 -6.82 0.00
C PRO A 284 -17.95 -7.62 0.80
N ILE A 285 -18.08 -7.62 2.13
CA ILE A 285 -17.09 -8.22 3.05
C ILE A 285 -17.57 -9.50 3.73
N ASP A 286 -18.86 -9.82 3.58
CA ASP A 286 -19.53 -10.93 4.28
C ASP A 286 -19.20 -10.91 5.78
N ALA A 287 -19.52 -9.80 6.44
CA ALA A 287 -19.13 -9.55 7.83
C ALA A 287 -19.72 -10.59 8.79
N GLN A 288 -20.96 -11.03 8.54
CA GLN A 288 -21.68 -11.93 9.44
C GLN A 288 -21.06 -13.33 9.52
N SER A 289 -20.29 -13.77 8.51
CA SER A 289 -19.57 -15.04 8.57
C SER A 289 -18.26 -14.96 9.37
N MET A 290 -17.80 -13.77 9.71
CA MET A 290 -16.60 -13.58 10.52
C MET A 290 -16.86 -13.97 11.98
N THR A 291 -15.97 -14.78 12.55
CA THR A 291 -16.15 -15.37 13.88
C THR A 291 -16.29 -14.34 15.01
N ASN A 292 -15.68 -13.17 14.85
CA ASN A 292 -15.72 -12.10 15.84
C ASN A 292 -16.83 -11.06 15.61
N PHE A 293 -17.64 -11.20 14.54
CA PHE A 293 -18.75 -10.28 14.27
C PHE A 293 -19.74 -10.20 15.44
N LYS A 294 -19.94 -11.33 16.13
CA LYS A 294 -20.77 -11.41 17.35
C LYS A 294 -20.35 -10.44 18.46
N ASN A 295 -19.08 -10.02 18.48
CA ASN A 295 -18.56 -9.11 19.51
C ASN A 295 -18.92 -7.65 19.22
N ILE A 296 -19.42 -7.30 18.03
CA ILE A 296 -19.92 -5.94 17.79
C ILE A 296 -21.14 -5.72 18.70
N THR A 297 -21.12 -4.63 19.47
CA THR A 297 -22.23 -4.26 20.36
C THR A 297 -23.52 -4.09 19.56
N PRO A 298 -24.69 -4.54 20.06
CA PRO A 298 -25.96 -4.53 19.29
C PRO A 298 -26.29 -3.23 18.56
N ARG A 299 -26.03 -2.06 19.18
CA ARG A 299 -26.23 -0.74 18.57
C ARG A 299 -25.45 -0.55 17.26
N TRP A 300 -24.26 -1.13 17.16
CA TRP A 300 -23.34 -0.94 16.03
C TRP A 300 -23.40 -2.08 15.01
N ARG A 301 -24.24 -3.09 15.21
CA ARG A 301 -24.45 -4.15 14.20
C ARG A 301 -25.23 -3.69 12.97
N THR A 302 -25.84 -2.51 13.04
CA THR A 302 -26.50 -1.82 11.93
C THR A 302 -25.94 -0.42 11.79
N SER A 303 -25.93 0.10 10.57
CA SER A 303 -25.65 1.51 10.24
C SER A 303 -26.75 2.02 9.29
N PRO A 304 -27.16 3.30 9.37
CA PRO A 304 -28.07 3.87 8.38
C PRO A 304 -27.59 3.73 6.93
N ALA A 305 -26.28 3.87 6.68
CA ALA A 305 -25.68 3.77 5.35
C ALA A 305 -25.40 2.31 4.93
N ASP A 306 -25.25 1.39 5.89
CA ASP A 306 -25.03 -0.04 5.65
C ASP A 306 -25.78 -0.92 6.67
N PRO A 307 -27.11 -1.07 6.55
CA PRO A 307 -27.93 -1.71 7.57
C PRO A 307 -27.57 -3.18 7.86
N GLN A 308 -27.03 -3.88 6.87
CA GLN A 308 -26.67 -5.30 7.00
C GLN A 308 -25.16 -5.53 7.22
N ARG A 309 -24.36 -4.45 7.35
CA ARG A 309 -22.89 -4.52 7.42
C ARG A 309 -22.30 -5.27 6.21
N THR A 310 -22.83 -4.97 5.03
CA THR A 310 -22.42 -5.55 3.74
C THR A 310 -21.03 -5.11 3.34
N TYR A 311 -20.67 -3.85 3.59
CA TYR A 311 -19.47 -3.20 3.06
C TYR A 311 -18.41 -2.89 4.12
N GLY A 312 -18.79 -2.78 5.39
CA GLY A 312 -17.85 -2.44 6.46
C GLY A 312 -18.26 -2.94 7.84
N ILE A 313 -17.28 -2.99 8.73
CA ILE A 313 -17.48 -3.19 10.18
C ILE A 313 -17.18 -1.89 10.92
N PRO A 314 -17.79 -1.64 12.10
CA PRO A 314 -17.48 -0.45 12.86
C PRO A 314 -16.02 -0.46 13.34
N TRP A 315 -15.35 0.68 13.21
CA TRP A 315 -13.99 0.90 13.69
C TRP A 315 -14.00 1.41 15.13
N SER A 316 -14.54 2.62 15.33
CA SER A 316 -14.69 3.28 16.62
C SER A 316 -15.85 4.28 16.55
N TRP A 317 -16.28 4.78 17.71
CA TRP A 317 -17.31 5.81 17.80
C TRP A 317 -16.97 6.85 18.87
N GLY A 318 -17.66 7.97 18.84
CA GLY A 318 -17.51 9.00 19.85
C GLY A 318 -18.53 10.11 19.71
N ILE A 319 -18.25 11.22 20.40
CA ILE A 319 -19.05 12.44 20.32
C ILE A 319 -18.20 13.67 20.05
N VAL A 320 -18.84 14.67 19.47
CA VAL A 320 -18.30 16.02 19.31
C VAL A 320 -18.81 16.89 20.44
N GLY A 321 -17.93 17.69 21.03
CA GLY A 321 -18.25 18.59 22.11
C GLY A 321 -17.33 19.80 22.14
N THR A 322 -17.39 20.54 23.23
CA THR A 322 -16.48 21.66 23.48
C THR A 322 -15.26 21.17 24.22
N VAL A 323 -14.15 21.86 24.02
CA VAL A 323 -12.95 21.68 24.83
C VAL A 323 -12.47 23.03 25.33
N VAL A 324 -12.05 23.12 26.59
CA VAL A 324 -11.57 24.37 27.19
C VAL A 324 -10.38 24.14 28.12
N HIS A 325 -9.58 25.19 28.31
CA HIS A 325 -8.61 25.35 29.38
C HIS A 325 -9.28 25.99 30.60
N THR A 326 -9.43 25.26 31.70
CA THR A 326 -10.16 25.74 32.89
C THR A 326 -9.41 26.78 33.71
N ASP A 327 -8.12 26.95 33.47
CA ASP A 327 -7.30 28.04 34.01
C ASP A 327 -7.52 29.37 33.26
N VAL A 328 -8.21 29.36 32.11
CA VAL A 328 -8.56 30.54 31.31
C VAL A 328 -10.07 30.79 31.28
N TYR A 329 -10.87 29.73 31.29
CA TYR A 329 -12.33 29.81 31.23
C TYR A 329 -12.97 29.08 32.42
N ASP A 330 -13.67 29.83 33.26
CA ASP A 330 -14.38 29.37 34.45
C ASP A 330 -15.91 29.28 34.27
N GLY A 331 -16.40 29.62 33.07
CA GLY A 331 -17.81 29.54 32.72
C GLY A 331 -18.31 28.12 32.44
N ASP A 332 -19.57 28.02 32.04
CA ASP A 332 -20.18 26.74 31.72
C ASP A 332 -19.64 26.16 30.40
N ILE A 333 -18.90 25.06 30.52
CA ILE A 333 -18.31 24.35 29.38
C ILE A 333 -19.33 23.54 28.60
N ASN A 334 -20.49 23.21 29.18
CA ASN A 334 -21.50 22.33 28.62
C ASN A 334 -22.49 23.08 27.71
N THR A 335 -21.97 23.93 26.83
CA THR A 335 -22.76 24.67 25.82
C THR A 335 -21.94 25.03 24.60
N TRP A 336 -22.57 25.01 23.43
CA TRP A 336 -21.97 25.53 22.20
C TRP A 336 -21.67 27.04 22.26
N LYS A 337 -22.27 27.76 23.22
CA LYS A 337 -22.00 29.18 23.46
C LYS A 337 -20.51 29.49 23.63
N VAL A 338 -19.74 28.56 24.20
CA VAL A 338 -18.28 28.70 24.42
C VAL A 338 -17.55 29.16 23.15
N VAL A 339 -17.96 28.67 21.98
CA VAL A 339 -17.32 29.00 20.70
C VAL A 339 -18.17 29.91 19.80
N LEU A 340 -19.49 29.95 20.00
CA LEU A 340 -20.42 30.75 19.19
C LEU A 340 -20.64 32.17 19.72
N GLU A 341 -20.57 32.34 21.03
CA GLU A 341 -20.62 33.65 21.71
C GLU A 341 -19.55 33.68 22.83
N PRO A 342 -18.27 33.58 22.46
CA PRO A 342 -17.19 33.48 23.44
C PRO A 342 -17.07 34.75 24.30
N PRO A 343 -16.61 34.65 25.56
CA PRO A 343 -16.14 35.80 26.31
C PRO A 343 -14.83 36.35 25.71
N THR A 344 -14.51 37.61 26.05
CA THR A 344 -13.28 38.27 25.57
C THR A 344 -11.99 37.56 25.97
N SER A 345 -12.01 36.80 27.08
CA SER A 345 -10.86 35.99 27.54
C SER A 345 -10.46 34.88 26.56
N LEU A 346 -11.36 34.47 25.66
CA LEU A 346 -11.09 33.43 24.65
C LEU A 346 -10.84 33.99 23.25
N PHE A 347 -11.01 35.30 23.03
CA PHE A 347 -10.85 35.90 21.70
C PHE A 347 -9.46 35.64 21.12
N GLY A 348 -9.42 35.22 19.85
CA GLY A 348 -8.18 34.93 19.14
C GLY A 348 -7.46 33.66 19.61
N THR A 349 -8.08 32.82 20.44
CA THR A 349 -7.51 31.57 20.95
C THR A 349 -8.41 30.34 20.74
N ILE A 350 -9.49 30.48 19.98
CA ILE A 350 -10.46 29.40 19.74
C ILE A 350 -10.13 28.65 18.45
N ASN A 351 -10.07 27.31 18.50
CA ASN A 351 -10.03 26.46 17.32
C ASN A 351 -11.34 25.67 17.18
N VAL A 352 -12.10 25.89 16.12
CA VAL A 352 -13.40 25.21 15.93
C VAL A 352 -13.32 23.93 15.09
N GLY A 353 -12.12 23.38 14.92
CA GLY A 353 -11.88 22.24 14.04
C GLY A 353 -12.07 22.60 12.56
N SER A 354 -11.85 21.63 11.68
CA SER A 354 -11.99 21.81 10.23
C SER A 354 -13.20 21.08 9.62
N ASP A 355 -13.96 20.32 10.41
CA ASP A 355 -15.12 19.58 9.90
C ASP A 355 -16.34 20.51 9.79
N MET A 356 -16.86 20.63 8.56
CA MET A 356 -18.01 21.47 8.26
C MET A 356 -19.28 21.03 8.99
N ASN A 357 -19.53 19.72 9.03
CA ASN A 357 -20.77 19.18 9.57
C ASN A 357 -20.82 19.37 11.08
N ASP A 358 -19.69 19.18 11.77
CA ASP A 358 -19.59 19.35 13.22
C ASP A 358 -19.86 20.80 13.63
N LEU A 359 -19.24 21.78 12.97
CA LEU A 359 -19.41 23.19 13.29
C LEU A 359 -20.83 23.70 12.96
N ILE A 360 -21.36 23.33 11.79
CA ILE A 360 -22.71 23.73 11.41
C ILE A 360 -23.74 23.07 12.32
N TYR A 361 -23.53 21.80 12.68
CA TYR A 361 -24.36 21.10 13.66
C TYR A 361 -24.39 21.81 15.02
N ALA A 362 -23.23 22.20 15.55
CA ALA A 362 -23.13 22.93 16.82
C ALA A 362 -24.00 24.20 16.81
N ALA A 363 -23.92 24.99 15.73
CA ALA A 363 -24.73 26.19 15.58
C ALA A 363 -26.23 25.91 15.36
N ILE A 364 -26.59 24.85 14.63
CA ILE A 364 -27.98 24.42 14.47
C ILE A 364 -28.59 24.04 15.81
N ARG A 365 -27.89 23.21 16.60
CA ARG A 365 -28.35 22.80 17.94
C ARG A 365 -28.45 23.99 18.88
N TYR A 366 -27.49 24.93 18.82
CA TYR A 366 -27.54 26.16 19.60
C TYR A 366 -28.83 26.97 19.36
N HIS A 367 -29.34 26.97 18.13
CA HIS A 367 -30.59 27.63 17.76
C HIS A 367 -31.84 26.72 17.89
N GLY A 368 -31.71 25.55 18.51
CA GLY A 368 -32.82 24.62 18.77
C GLY A 368 -33.23 23.75 17.59
N GLY A 369 -32.45 23.71 16.51
CA GLY A 369 -32.66 22.81 15.37
C GLY A 369 -32.16 21.37 15.63
N LYS A 370 -32.19 20.55 14.58
CA LYS A 370 -31.67 19.17 14.59
C LYS A 370 -30.76 18.90 13.40
N ILE A 371 -30.02 17.79 13.43
CA ILE A 371 -29.25 17.37 12.26
C ILE A 371 -30.10 17.34 10.98
N CYS A 372 -29.52 17.76 9.87
CA CYS A 372 -30.16 17.88 8.57
C CYS A 372 -31.35 18.87 8.47
N ASP A 373 -31.54 19.76 9.44
CA ASP A 373 -32.52 20.85 9.32
C ASP A 373 -32.16 21.79 8.16
N SER A 374 -33.14 22.11 7.33
CA SER A 374 -33.01 23.01 6.18
C SER A 374 -34.00 24.18 6.20
N ASN A 375 -34.55 24.53 7.35
CA ASN A 375 -35.44 25.68 7.48
C ASN A 375 -34.67 26.97 7.16
N PRO A 376 -35.06 27.75 6.13
CA PRO A 376 -34.30 28.93 5.72
C PRO A 376 -34.13 29.98 6.83
N LYS A 377 -35.14 30.15 7.70
CA LYS A 377 -35.06 31.11 8.81
C LYS A 377 -34.07 30.67 9.88
N LEU A 378 -33.98 29.37 10.13
CA LEU A 378 -32.99 28.81 11.05
C LEU A 378 -31.59 28.93 10.45
N LEU A 379 -31.40 28.52 9.19
CA LEU A 379 -30.10 28.57 8.53
C LEU A 379 -29.56 30.00 8.40
N GLU A 380 -30.43 30.99 8.24
CA GLU A 380 -30.00 32.40 8.28
C GLU A 380 -29.47 32.80 9.67
N LYS A 381 -30.11 32.35 10.76
CA LYS A 381 -29.60 32.57 12.13
C LYS A 381 -28.26 31.87 12.34
N VAL A 382 -28.16 30.61 11.93
CA VAL A 382 -26.93 29.80 12.01
C VAL A 382 -25.78 30.50 11.29
N LYS A 383 -26.00 30.89 10.03
CA LYS A 383 -25.03 31.63 9.22
C LYS A 383 -24.59 32.92 9.92
N LYS A 384 -25.54 33.73 10.39
CA LYS A 384 -25.23 35.00 11.07
C LYS A 384 -24.40 34.76 12.33
N THR A 385 -24.77 33.79 13.16
CA THR A 385 -24.03 33.45 14.38
C THR A 385 -22.61 32.98 14.05
N LEU A 386 -22.44 32.09 13.08
CA LEU A 386 -21.11 31.59 12.69
C LEU A 386 -20.22 32.71 12.13
N LEU A 387 -20.77 33.61 11.30
CA LEU A 387 -20.01 34.74 10.77
C LEU A 387 -19.60 35.74 11.84
N GLU A 388 -20.44 35.96 12.86
CA GLU A 388 -20.08 36.79 14.01
C GLU A 388 -19.01 36.11 14.87
N ALA A 389 -19.23 34.84 15.24
CA ALA A 389 -18.32 34.04 16.04
C ALA A 389 -16.93 33.94 15.41
N LYS A 390 -16.85 33.81 14.07
CA LYS A 390 -15.61 33.73 13.32
C LYS A 390 -14.65 34.89 13.61
N LYS A 391 -15.15 36.09 13.92
CA LYS A 391 -14.31 37.25 14.27
C LYS A 391 -13.50 37.02 15.54
N HIS A 392 -13.88 36.06 16.36
CA HIS A 392 -13.26 35.74 17.64
C HIS A 392 -12.41 34.46 17.59
N TRP A 393 -12.44 33.71 16.49
CA TRP A 393 -11.68 32.46 16.35
C TRP A 393 -10.24 32.72 15.96
N ALA A 394 -9.35 31.84 16.41
CA ALA A 394 -7.96 31.79 15.99
C ALA A 394 -7.80 30.99 14.70
N ALA A 395 -8.50 29.87 14.60
CA ALA A 395 -8.25 28.86 13.57
C ALA A 395 -9.43 27.92 13.34
N MET A 396 -9.36 27.22 12.21
CA MET A 396 -10.22 26.10 11.82
C MET A 396 -9.31 24.92 11.38
N GLU A 397 -8.43 24.49 12.28
CA GLU A 397 -7.36 23.52 12.04
C GLU A 397 -7.75 22.10 12.51
N TYR A 398 -7.44 21.08 11.69
CA TYR A 398 -7.49 19.67 12.08
C TYR A 398 -6.28 19.26 12.92
N GLY A 399 -6.44 18.27 13.79
CA GLY A 399 -5.31 17.68 14.51
C GLY A 399 -4.73 18.58 15.62
N SER A 400 -5.58 19.24 16.39
CA SER A 400 -5.20 20.24 17.38
C SER A 400 -4.69 19.69 18.72
N VAL A 401 -4.49 18.38 18.90
CA VAL A 401 -4.15 17.78 20.21
C VAL A 401 -2.95 18.48 20.89
N ASN A 402 -1.82 18.61 20.20
CA ASN A 402 -0.64 19.23 20.78
C ASN A 402 -0.78 20.76 20.91
N MET A 403 -1.57 21.39 20.05
CA MET A 403 -1.79 22.85 20.06
C MET A 403 -2.74 23.28 21.19
N MET A 404 -3.77 22.48 21.46
CA MET A 404 -4.59 22.59 22.66
C MET A 404 -3.72 22.33 23.90
N ALA A 405 -2.98 21.22 23.94
CA ALA A 405 -2.15 20.88 25.10
C ALA A 405 -1.10 21.94 25.47
N SER A 406 -0.44 22.53 24.47
CA SER A 406 0.55 23.60 24.67
C SER A 406 -0.06 24.95 25.03
N GLY A 407 -1.39 25.10 24.90
CA GLY A 407 -2.10 26.33 25.17
C GLY A 407 -2.08 27.35 24.03
N LYS A 408 -1.66 26.98 22.79
CA LYS A 408 -1.88 27.81 21.58
C LYS A 408 -3.36 28.13 21.43
N PHE A 409 -4.21 27.13 21.67
CA PHE A 409 -5.65 27.29 21.73
C PHE A 409 -6.15 27.07 23.15
N LYS A 410 -7.14 27.87 23.56
CA LYS A 410 -7.71 27.86 24.92
C LYS A 410 -9.13 27.31 24.96
N ALA A 411 -9.82 27.30 23.84
CA ALA A 411 -11.12 26.65 23.70
C ALA A 411 -11.34 26.16 22.27
N GLY A 412 -12.35 25.32 22.07
CA GLY A 412 -12.65 24.82 20.74
C GLY A 412 -13.80 23.83 20.67
N ILE A 413 -14.00 23.34 19.46
CA ILE A 413 -14.79 22.14 19.17
C ILE A 413 -13.80 21.03 18.87
N ASP A 414 -13.98 19.88 19.50
CA ASP A 414 -13.15 18.70 19.23
C ASP A 414 -13.94 17.42 19.52
N TRP A 415 -13.38 16.28 19.13
CA TRP A 415 -13.93 14.98 19.42
C TRP A 415 -13.45 14.47 20.79
N ASN A 416 -14.30 13.73 21.50
CA ASN A 416 -14.06 13.33 22.89
C ASN A 416 -12.74 12.55 23.10
N GLY A 417 -12.34 11.68 22.17
CA GLY A 417 -11.06 10.98 22.25
C GLY A 417 -9.84 11.86 21.99
N ALA A 418 -9.95 12.89 21.15
CA ALA A 418 -8.91 13.89 21.00
C ALA A 418 -8.78 14.74 22.27
N ALA A 419 -9.89 15.19 22.86
CA ALA A 419 -9.92 15.90 24.13
C ALA A 419 -9.34 15.06 25.28
N LEU A 420 -9.60 13.75 25.32
CA LEU A 420 -8.96 12.85 26.27
C LEU A 420 -7.43 12.90 26.12
N ARG A 421 -6.91 12.74 24.89
CA ARG A 421 -5.47 12.81 24.63
C ARG A 421 -4.87 14.17 25.01
N GLN A 422 -5.61 15.26 24.81
CA GLN A 422 -5.21 16.60 25.26
C GLN A 422 -5.11 16.69 26.78
N ARG A 423 -6.14 16.24 27.52
CA ARG A 423 -6.14 16.23 28.99
C ARG A 423 -5.00 15.40 29.59
N ARG A 424 -4.61 14.33 28.90
CA ARG A 424 -3.46 13.51 29.33
C ARG A 424 -2.13 14.25 29.26
N ILE A 425 -2.01 15.24 28.39
CA ILE A 425 -0.81 16.08 28.28
C ILE A 425 -0.94 17.29 29.22
N ASN A 426 -2.14 17.87 29.35
CA ASN A 426 -2.41 19.01 30.20
C ASN A 426 -3.73 18.85 30.97
N SER A 427 -3.65 18.68 32.29
CA SER A 427 -4.81 18.40 33.15
C SER A 427 -5.80 19.55 33.32
N HIS A 428 -5.46 20.77 32.88
CA HIS A 428 -6.40 21.90 32.84
C HIS A 428 -7.40 21.81 31.69
N ILE A 429 -7.20 20.89 30.76
CA ILE A 429 -8.11 20.71 29.63
C ILE A 429 -9.32 19.87 30.07
N GLN A 430 -10.51 20.40 29.83
CA GLN A 430 -11.77 19.71 30.08
C GLN A 430 -12.62 19.67 28.82
N PHE A 431 -13.36 18.55 28.68
CA PHE A 431 -14.32 18.34 27.63
C PHE A 431 -15.73 18.63 28.15
N GLY A 432 -16.45 19.51 27.46
CA GLY A 432 -17.83 19.82 27.75
C GLY A 432 -18.80 19.00 26.92
N LEU A 433 -19.98 18.75 27.49
CA LEU A 433 -21.10 18.05 26.87
C LEU A 433 -22.24 19.06 26.62
N PRO A 434 -22.25 19.78 25.48
CA PRO A 434 -23.28 20.77 25.17
C PRO A 434 -24.71 20.30 25.45
N ARG A 435 -25.40 21.00 26.37
CA ARG A 435 -26.77 20.70 26.76
C ARG A 435 -27.77 20.86 25.62
N GLU A 436 -27.45 21.69 24.63
CA GLU A 436 -28.26 21.88 23.43
C GLU A 436 -28.26 20.61 22.56
N GLY A 437 -27.25 19.77 22.72
CA GLY A 437 -27.12 18.43 22.16
C GLY A 437 -25.75 18.19 21.53
N VAL A 438 -25.35 16.93 21.50
CA VAL A 438 -24.04 16.47 20.98
C VAL A 438 -24.21 15.66 19.70
N LEU A 439 -23.20 15.64 18.85
CA LEU A 439 -23.19 14.81 17.65
C LEU A 439 -22.51 13.49 17.96
N ILE A 440 -23.15 12.36 17.66
CA ILE A 440 -22.54 11.04 17.70
C ILE A 440 -21.98 10.71 16.32
N PHE A 441 -20.70 10.38 16.24
CA PHE A 441 -20.08 9.85 15.02
C PHE A 441 -19.69 8.39 15.20
N SER A 442 -19.58 7.69 14.09
CA SER A 442 -18.96 6.37 14.02
C SER A 442 -18.21 6.23 12.70
N ASP A 443 -17.12 5.47 12.73
CA ASP A 443 -16.32 5.17 11.55
C ASP A 443 -16.39 3.69 11.21
N ASN A 444 -16.10 3.37 9.96
CA ASN A 444 -16.25 2.03 9.41
C ASN A 444 -14.95 1.60 8.73
N LEU A 445 -14.44 0.41 9.06
CA LEU A 445 -13.38 -0.22 8.28
C LEU A 445 -14.01 -0.96 7.10
N VAL A 446 -13.60 -0.60 5.89
CA VAL A 446 -14.12 -1.12 4.62
C VAL A 446 -13.00 -1.71 3.77
N ILE A 447 -13.36 -2.66 2.89
CA ILE A 447 -12.44 -3.21 1.88
C ILE A 447 -12.72 -2.54 0.53
N LEU A 448 -11.66 -2.00 -0.08
CA LEU A 448 -11.76 -1.31 -1.38
C LEU A 448 -11.90 -2.31 -2.51
N LYS A 449 -12.74 -2.01 -3.51
CA LYS A 449 -13.05 -2.88 -4.65
C LYS A 449 -11.83 -3.30 -5.47
N LYS A 450 -10.78 -2.47 -5.48
CA LYS A 450 -9.51 -2.74 -6.19
C LYS A 450 -8.48 -3.49 -5.35
N SER A 451 -8.79 -3.85 -4.10
CA SER A 451 -7.89 -4.61 -3.23
C SER A 451 -7.45 -5.90 -3.92
N LYS A 452 -6.14 -6.17 -3.88
CA LYS A 452 -5.53 -7.39 -4.43
C LYS A 452 -5.35 -8.45 -3.34
N ASN A 453 -5.64 -8.10 -2.09
CA ASN A 453 -5.36 -8.88 -0.89
C ASN A 453 -6.63 -9.13 -0.06
N TYR A 454 -7.76 -9.38 -0.73
CA TYR A 454 -9.09 -9.44 -0.11
C TYR A 454 -9.17 -10.36 1.13
N GLU A 455 -8.66 -11.58 1.06
CA GLU A 455 -8.70 -12.52 2.20
C GLU A 455 -7.86 -12.04 3.39
N ASN A 456 -6.69 -11.44 3.12
CA ASN A 456 -5.86 -10.84 4.17
C ASN A 456 -6.56 -9.62 4.79
N ALA A 457 -7.25 -8.82 3.99
CA ALA A 457 -8.04 -7.69 4.45
C ALA A 457 -9.21 -8.15 5.34
N ARG A 458 -9.94 -9.20 4.94
CA ARG A 458 -10.98 -9.84 5.79
C ARG A 458 -10.42 -10.39 7.09
N LEU A 459 -9.22 -10.96 7.06
CA LEU A 459 -8.54 -11.44 8.26
C LEU A 459 -8.25 -10.28 9.23
N PHE A 460 -7.82 -9.12 8.72
CA PHE A 460 -7.64 -7.92 9.53
C PHE A 460 -8.96 -7.38 10.10
N LEU A 461 -10.04 -7.34 9.31
CA LEU A 461 -11.37 -6.98 9.81
C LEU A 461 -11.79 -7.89 10.97
N ASN A 462 -11.65 -9.21 10.82
CA ASN A 462 -11.97 -10.15 11.89
C ASN A 462 -11.06 -9.98 13.11
N PHE A 463 -9.77 -9.69 12.91
CA PHE A 463 -8.80 -9.46 13.98
C PHE A 463 -9.17 -8.25 14.84
N ILE A 464 -9.57 -7.12 14.24
CA ILE A 464 -9.90 -5.91 15.01
C ILE A 464 -11.20 -6.05 15.83
N MET A 465 -12.10 -6.97 15.44
CA MET A 465 -13.33 -7.26 16.20
C MET A 465 -13.08 -8.14 17.44
N GLN A 466 -11.85 -8.56 17.72
CA GLN A 466 -11.51 -9.19 18.99
C GLN A 466 -11.38 -8.13 20.10
N PRO A 467 -11.97 -8.35 21.29
CA PRO A 467 -12.01 -7.35 22.36
C PRO A 467 -10.64 -6.76 22.74
N GLU A 468 -9.60 -7.59 22.86
CA GLU A 468 -8.25 -7.15 23.21
C GLU A 468 -7.64 -6.24 22.12
N ASN A 469 -7.84 -6.57 20.84
CA ASN A 469 -7.28 -5.81 19.72
C ASN A 469 -8.02 -4.49 19.53
N ALA A 470 -9.35 -4.51 19.69
CA ALA A 470 -10.16 -3.30 19.72
C ALA A 470 -9.72 -2.35 20.84
N ALA A 471 -9.42 -2.89 22.04
CA ALA A 471 -8.92 -2.11 23.16
C ALA A 471 -7.53 -1.50 22.91
N LEU A 472 -6.62 -2.22 22.24
CA LEU A 472 -5.32 -1.67 21.82
C LEU A 472 -5.49 -0.44 20.91
N ASN A 473 -6.47 -0.48 20.02
CA ASN A 473 -6.76 0.65 19.14
C ASN A 473 -7.39 1.82 19.94
N SER A 474 -8.42 1.53 20.74
CA SER A 474 -9.07 2.51 21.63
C SER A 474 -8.09 3.20 22.57
N ALA A 475 -7.16 2.47 23.18
CA ALA A 475 -6.14 3.04 24.06
C ALA A 475 -5.15 3.96 23.34
N PHE A 476 -4.96 3.79 22.04
CA PHE A 476 -4.09 4.67 21.24
C PHE A 476 -4.81 5.97 20.84
N HIS A 477 -6.01 5.86 20.26
CA HIS A 477 -6.72 7.02 19.72
C HIS A 477 -7.63 7.73 20.73
N GLY A 478 -7.96 7.08 21.85
CA GLY A 478 -8.73 7.65 22.96
C GLY A 478 -10.25 7.61 22.78
N TYR A 479 -10.77 6.91 21.77
CA TYR A 479 -12.22 6.84 21.47
C TYR A 479 -12.82 5.51 21.91
N ASP A 480 -14.13 5.52 22.16
CA ASP A 480 -14.83 4.33 22.62
C ASP A 480 -14.88 3.23 21.57
N SER A 481 -14.78 2.00 22.07
CA SER A 481 -14.88 0.82 21.23
C SER A 481 -16.33 0.49 20.90
N THR A 482 -16.55 -0.03 19.70
CA THR A 482 -17.84 -0.61 19.28
C THR A 482 -17.93 -2.12 19.59
N ILE A 483 -16.90 -2.67 20.24
CA ILE A 483 -16.73 -4.11 20.52
C ILE A 483 -17.00 -4.39 22.01
N GLU A 484 -17.93 -5.32 22.25
CA GLU A 484 -18.31 -5.80 23.57
C GLU A 484 -17.13 -6.52 24.26
N GLY A 485 -16.87 -6.19 25.52
CA GLY A 485 -15.78 -6.75 26.31
C GLY A 485 -14.41 -6.08 26.12
N ALA A 486 -14.27 -5.13 25.18
CA ALA A 486 -13.04 -4.37 25.00
C ALA A 486 -12.68 -3.55 26.25
N ASP A 487 -13.68 -3.11 27.01
CA ASP A 487 -13.55 -2.41 28.29
C ASP A 487 -12.66 -3.16 29.29
N LYS A 488 -12.64 -4.50 29.26
CA LYS A 488 -11.81 -5.29 30.18
C LYS A 488 -10.31 -5.03 29.98
N TYR A 489 -9.91 -4.76 28.75
CA TYR A 489 -8.52 -4.61 28.32
C TYR A 489 -8.04 -3.15 28.24
N LEU A 490 -8.93 -2.17 28.43
CA LEU A 490 -8.54 -0.76 28.42
C LEU A 490 -7.61 -0.41 29.59
N PRO A 491 -6.70 0.55 29.42
CA PRO A 491 -5.90 1.06 30.52
C PRO A 491 -6.75 1.86 31.52
N LEU A 492 -6.33 1.89 32.79
CA LEU A 492 -7.09 2.52 33.88
C LEU A 492 -7.37 4.02 33.65
N TRP A 493 -6.42 4.73 33.03
CA TRP A 493 -6.57 6.15 32.70
C TRP A 493 -7.71 6.41 31.70
N MET A 494 -8.06 5.42 30.88
CA MET A 494 -9.15 5.52 29.91
C MET A 494 -10.48 5.10 30.51
N LYS A 495 -10.51 3.99 31.29
CA LYS A 495 -11.74 3.50 31.95
C LYS A 495 -12.45 4.57 32.77
N ASN A 496 -11.68 5.48 33.37
CA ASN A 496 -12.20 6.53 34.22
C ASN A 496 -12.23 7.91 33.57
N ALA A 497 -11.94 8.00 32.27
CA ALA A 497 -11.92 9.27 31.55
C ALA A 497 -13.33 9.90 31.53
N PRO A 498 -13.49 11.16 31.99
CA PRO A 498 -14.78 11.84 31.93
C PRO A 498 -15.30 12.00 30.49
N GLU A 499 -14.41 12.10 29.49
CA GLU A 499 -14.75 12.23 28.07
C GLU A 499 -15.52 11.03 27.50
N LEU A 500 -15.37 9.85 28.13
CA LEU A 500 -16.00 8.59 27.70
C LEU A 500 -17.19 8.23 28.58
N LYS A 501 -17.34 8.87 29.73
CA LYS A 501 -18.47 8.68 30.65
C LYS A 501 -19.63 9.59 30.25
N ILE A 502 -20.22 9.31 29.09
CA ILE A 502 -21.31 10.11 28.53
C ILE A 502 -22.61 9.77 29.27
N PRO A 503 -23.25 10.72 29.98
CA PRO A 503 -24.49 10.47 30.68
C PRO A 503 -25.64 10.11 29.72
N GLU A 504 -26.54 9.24 30.15
CA GLU A 504 -27.68 8.77 29.34
C GLU A 504 -28.58 9.91 28.84
N HIS A 505 -28.76 10.98 29.62
CA HIS A 505 -29.55 12.14 29.18
C HIS A 505 -28.90 12.91 28.03
N VAL A 506 -27.56 12.91 27.95
CA VAL A 506 -26.81 13.50 26.82
C VAL A 506 -27.00 12.64 25.58
N LEU A 507 -26.91 11.32 25.70
CA LEU A 507 -27.16 10.39 24.60
C LEU A 507 -28.60 10.49 24.08
N LYS A 508 -29.60 10.66 24.95
CA LYS A 508 -30.99 10.88 24.54
C LYS A 508 -31.21 12.22 23.83
N ASN A 509 -30.38 13.22 24.12
CA ASN A 509 -30.41 14.54 23.49
C ASN A 509 -29.31 14.69 22.41
N SER A 510 -28.94 13.60 21.76
CA SER A 510 -27.93 13.58 20.70
C SER A 510 -28.54 13.31 19.34
N ASP A 511 -27.81 13.67 18.28
CA ASP A 511 -28.12 13.26 16.92
C ASP A 511 -26.97 12.39 16.39
N HIS A 512 -27.30 11.41 15.54
CA HIS A 512 -26.30 10.62 14.82
C HIS A 512 -25.84 11.36 13.57
N SER A 513 -24.54 11.41 13.33
CA SER A 513 -23.97 11.89 12.08
C SER A 513 -24.47 11.02 10.93
N VAL A 514 -25.11 11.65 9.95
CA VAL A 514 -25.78 11.00 8.82
C VAL A 514 -25.54 11.78 7.54
N MET A 515 -25.66 11.12 6.40
CA MET A 515 -25.69 11.79 5.10
C MET A 515 -27.04 12.52 4.93
N CYS A 516 -27.03 13.85 5.01
CA CYS A 516 -28.22 14.65 4.74
C CYS A 516 -28.63 14.64 3.26
N SER A 517 -29.82 15.14 2.93
CA SER A 517 -30.26 15.25 1.53
C SER A 517 -29.32 16.16 0.71
N PRO A 518 -29.21 15.97 -0.62
CA PRO A 518 -28.37 16.83 -1.47
C PRO A 518 -28.70 18.33 -1.34
N PHE A 519 -29.97 18.66 -1.11
CA PHE A 519 -30.41 20.04 -0.88
C PHE A 519 -29.80 20.60 0.42
N VAL A 520 -29.93 19.88 1.53
CA VAL A 520 -29.36 20.28 2.83
C VAL A 520 -27.85 20.42 2.74
N GLN A 521 -27.17 19.45 2.12
CA GLN A 521 -25.70 19.48 1.95
C GLN A 521 -25.26 20.74 1.19
N LYS A 522 -25.99 21.11 0.13
CA LYS A 522 -25.70 22.33 -0.64
C LYS A 522 -25.87 23.59 0.21
N GLU A 523 -26.92 23.66 1.02
CA GLU A 523 -27.13 24.81 1.92
C GLU A 523 -26.03 24.91 2.97
N TYR A 524 -25.61 23.79 3.56
CA TYR A 524 -24.52 23.77 4.54
C TYR A 524 -23.20 24.16 3.90
N LEU A 525 -22.91 23.66 2.70
CA LEU A 525 -21.74 24.04 1.92
C LEU A 525 -21.73 25.54 1.58
N ASN A 526 -22.89 26.14 1.26
CA ASN A 526 -22.99 27.57 1.00
C ASN A 526 -22.63 28.41 2.25
N ILE A 527 -23.04 27.97 3.44
CA ILE A 527 -22.66 28.61 4.70
C ILE A 527 -21.16 28.45 4.95
N TRP A 528 -20.64 27.23 4.78
CA TRP A 528 -19.22 26.92 4.95
C TRP A 528 -18.31 27.74 4.04
N GLN A 529 -18.64 27.84 2.75
CA GLN A 529 -17.87 28.63 1.79
C GLN A 529 -17.84 30.11 2.17
N GLN A 530 -18.92 30.66 2.75
CA GLN A 530 -18.90 32.03 3.27
C GLN A 530 -18.01 32.16 4.50
N LEU A 531 -17.98 31.15 5.38
CA LEU A 531 -17.04 31.10 6.50
C LEU A 531 -15.59 31.01 6.04
N LEU A 532 -15.28 30.36 4.94
CA LEU A 532 -13.90 30.27 4.44
C LEU A 532 -13.40 31.55 3.75
N LYS A 533 -14.30 32.45 3.32
CA LYS A 533 -13.87 33.73 2.71
C LYS A 533 -13.11 34.57 3.73
N ILE A 534 -11.96 35.10 3.35
CA ILE A 534 -11.18 36.03 4.17
C ILE A 534 -11.99 37.33 4.28
N SER A 535 -12.30 37.74 5.51
CA SER A 535 -12.85 39.06 5.78
C SER A 535 -11.69 40.06 5.65
N TYR A 536 -11.68 40.86 4.59
CA TYR A 536 -10.73 41.96 4.41
C TYR A 536 -11.00 43.12 5.37
#